data_AF-A0A497I2V5-F1
#
_entry.id   AF-A0A497I2V5-F1
#
_cell.length_a   1.000
_cell.length_b   1.000
_cell.length_c   1.000
_cell.angle_alpha   90.00
_cell.angle_beta   90.00
_cell.angle_gamma   90.00
#
_symmetry.space_group_name_H-M   'P 1'
#
loop_
_entity.id
_entity.type
_entity.pdbx_description
1 polymer ?
#
loop_
_entity_poly.entity_id
_entity_poly.type
_entity_poly.pdbx_seq_one_letter_code
_entity_poly.pdbx_strand_id
1 'polypeptide(L)'
;MKVEERLIIASLCMIACLLALFTSSLAAPFEIDVTATVYKVIDGDTFDAFPVGRVRLADVNAPELGDPGGYEAKEALTDLVSGKVVYLDVDDKYVMDKYRRLVCV
;
A
#
# COMPACT_ATOMS: atom_id res chain seq x y z
N MET A 1 -21.16 43.08 19.47
CA MET A 1 -21.32 42.11 18.38
C MET A 1 -22.81 41.91 18.13
N LYS A 2 -23.26 42.23 16.91
CA LYS A 2 -24.66 42.16 16.50
C LYS A 2 -25.11 40.69 16.39
N VAL A 3 -26.42 40.43 16.51
CA VAL A 3 -27.00 39.07 16.42
C VAL A 3 -26.67 38.41 15.08
N GLU A 4 -26.66 39.19 13.99
CA GLU A 4 -26.31 38.74 12.64
C GLU A 4 -24.86 38.22 12.55
N GLU A 5 -23.91 38.91 13.20
CA GLU A 5 -22.51 38.50 13.26
C GLU A 5 -22.34 37.16 13.99
N ARG A 6 -23.12 36.92 15.06
CA ARG A 6 -23.13 35.65 15.80
C ARG A 6 -23.67 34.49 14.96
N LEU A 7 -24.71 34.75 14.15
CA LEU A 7 -25.29 33.73 13.26
C LEU A 7 -24.32 33.31 12.15
N ILE A 8 -23.63 34.27 11.55
CA ILE A 8 -22.64 34.02 10.48
C ILE A 8 -21.45 33.22 11.01
N ILE A 9 -20.96 33.54 12.20
CA ILE A 9 -19.87 32.78 12.83
C ILE A 9 -20.32 31.35 13.13
N ALA A 10 -21.53 31.16 13.67
CA ALA A 10 -22.07 29.84 13.97
C ALA A 10 -22.25 28.97 12.71
N SER A 11 -22.73 29.54 11.60
CA SER A 11 -22.88 28.81 10.34
C SER A 11 -21.53 28.48 9.70
N LEU A 12 -20.54 29.38 9.75
CA LEU A 12 -19.18 29.11 9.30
C LEU A 12 -18.53 27.97 10.11
N CYS A 13 -18.68 27.97 11.43
CA CYS A 13 -18.20 26.89 12.30
C CYS A 13 -18.88 25.55 11.97
N MET A 14 -20.20 25.55 11.75
CA MET A 14 -20.94 24.34 11.35
C MET A 14 -20.48 23.79 10.01
N ILE A 15 -20.26 24.65 9.01
CA ILE A 15 -19.74 24.25 7.70
C ILE A 15 -18.32 23.68 7.83
N ALA A 16 -17.45 24.33 8.60
CA ALA A 16 -16.09 23.84 8.86
C ALA A 16 -16.11 22.46 9.56
N CYS A 17 -16.99 22.25 10.54
CA CYS A 17 -17.17 20.95 11.20
C CYS A 17 -17.68 19.88 10.24
N LEU A 18 -18.67 20.19 9.39
CA LEU A 18 -19.21 19.25 8.41
C LEU A 18 -18.17 18.85 7.35
N LEU A 19 -17.36 19.82 6.88
CA LEU A 19 -16.26 19.56 5.95
C LEU A 19 -15.19 18.66 6.59
N ALA A 20 -14.82 18.89 7.85
CA ALA A 20 -13.85 18.06 8.57
C ALA A 20 -14.35 16.61 8.78
N LEU A 21 -15.65 16.43 9.04
CA LEU A 21 -16.24 15.10 9.17
C LEU A 21 -16.29 14.36 7.82
N PHE A 22 -16.57 15.07 6.72
CA PHE A 22 -16.58 14.48 5.38
C PHE A 22 -15.19 14.04 4.90
N THR A 23 -14.13 14.81 5.18
CA THR A 23 -12.77 14.40 4.84
C THR A 23 -12.32 13.12 5.54
N SER A 24 -12.86 12.86 6.74
CA SER A 24 -12.54 11.67 7.53
C SER A 24 -13.10 10.38 6.91
N SER A 25 -14.24 10.47 6.21
CA SER A 25 -14.90 9.31 5.62
C SER A 25 -14.36 8.90 4.25
N LEU A 26 -13.54 9.73 3.60
CA LEU A 26 -12.89 9.37 2.32
C LEU A 26 -11.54 8.67 2.49
N ALA A 27 -11.00 8.62 3.72
CA ALA A 27 -9.80 7.84 3.98
C ALA A 27 -10.17 6.35 3.94
N ALA A 28 -9.81 5.67 2.86
CA ALA A 28 -9.83 4.21 2.85
C ALA A 28 -8.87 3.70 3.94
N PRO A 29 -9.27 2.72 4.76
CA PRO A 29 -8.35 2.12 5.70
C PRO A 29 -7.19 1.49 4.92
N PHE A 30 -5.97 1.85 5.28
CA PHE A 30 -4.79 1.10 4.86
C PHE A 30 -4.81 -0.23 5.59
N GLU A 31 -5.00 -1.33 4.84
CA GLU A 31 -5.02 -2.68 5.38
C GLU A 31 -3.58 -3.19 5.50
N ILE A 32 -3.22 -3.64 6.71
CA ILE A 32 -1.93 -4.27 6.97
C ILE A 32 -2.24 -5.61 7.61
N ASP A 33 -2.14 -6.68 6.85
CA ASP A 33 -2.31 -8.04 7.36
C ASP A 33 -1.02 -8.56 7.96
N VAL A 34 0.10 -8.27 7.30
CA VAL A 34 1.40 -8.80 7.70
C VAL A 34 2.49 -7.76 7.61
N THR A 35 3.33 -7.72 8.65
CA THR A 35 4.59 -6.99 8.65
C THR A 35 5.74 -7.98 8.45
N ALA A 36 6.62 -7.74 7.49
CA ALA A 36 7.71 -8.65 7.17
C ALA A 36 9.02 -7.89 6.85
N THR A 37 10.17 -8.52 7.11
CA THR A 37 11.48 -7.97 6.75
C THR A 37 11.98 -8.62 5.46
N VAL A 38 12.24 -7.82 4.44
CA VAL A 38 12.74 -8.31 3.14
C VAL A 38 14.21 -8.69 3.27
N TYR A 39 14.53 -9.91 2.86
CA TYR A 39 15.91 -10.42 2.87
C TYR A 39 16.43 -10.80 1.49
N LYS A 40 15.58 -10.85 0.45
CA LYS A 40 16.01 -11.14 -0.92
C LYS A 40 15.00 -10.62 -1.94
N VAL A 41 15.48 -9.98 -3.02
CA VAL A 41 14.66 -9.64 -4.19
C VAL A 41 14.95 -10.62 -5.34
N ILE A 42 13.89 -11.19 -5.91
CA ILE A 42 13.99 -12.22 -6.95
C ILE A 42 14.07 -11.57 -8.33
N ASP A 43 13.08 -10.75 -8.67
CA ASP A 43 12.88 -10.03 -9.93
C ASP A 43 12.12 -8.70 -9.66
N GLY A 44 11.48 -8.12 -10.66
CA GLY A 44 10.78 -6.83 -10.54
C GLY A 44 9.41 -6.86 -9.86
N ASP A 45 8.89 -8.02 -9.47
CA ASP A 45 7.60 -8.12 -8.78
C ASP A 45 7.53 -9.22 -7.69
N THR A 46 8.65 -9.90 -7.43
CA THR A 46 8.75 -11.00 -6.48
C THR A 46 9.92 -10.79 -5.50
N PHE A 47 9.68 -10.96 -4.20
CA PHE A 47 10.71 -10.91 -3.16
C PHE A 47 10.46 -11.95 -2.05
N ASP A 48 11.48 -12.22 -1.24
CA ASP A 48 11.37 -13.05 -0.04
C ASP A 48 11.47 -12.19 1.23
N ALA A 49 10.56 -12.42 2.17
CA ALA A 49 10.51 -11.71 3.45
C ALA A 49 10.17 -12.64 4.61
N PHE A 50 10.72 -12.36 5.80
CA PHE A 50 10.43 -13.10 7.02
C PHE A 50 9.32 -12.38 7.81
N PRO A 51 8.27 -13.08 8.30
CA PRO A 51 8.14 -14.54 8.43
C PRO A 51 7.39 -15.25 7.29
N VAL A 52 7.00 -14.54 6.23
CA VAL A 52 6.01 -15.01 5.24
C VAL A 52 6.58 -15.88 4.11
N GLY A 53 7.89 -15.84 3.86
CA GLY A 53 8.51 -16.48 2.70
C GLY A 53 8.38 -15.62 1.45
N ARG A 54 7.99 -16.23 0.31
CA ARG A 54 7.96 -15.56 -0.99
C ARG A 54 6.67 -14.77 -1.19
N VAL A 55 6.82 -13.49 -1.52
CA VAL A 55 5.75 -12.54 -1.84
C VAL A 55 5.76 -12.22 -3.34
N ARG A 56 4.58 -12.11 -3.94
CA ARG A 56 4.32 -11.66 -5.31
C ARG A 56 3.41 -10.44 -5.25
N LEU A 57 3.84 -9.33 -5.82
CA LEU A 57 3.02 -8.12 -5.93
C LEU A 57 1.79 -8.40 -6.81
N ALA A 58 0.59 -8.08 -6.38
CA ALA A 58 -0.62 -8.15 -7.19
C ALA A 58 -0.57 -7.08 -8.29
N ASP A 59 -1.23 -7.34 -9.42
CA ASP A 59 -1.41 -6.40 -10.54
C ASP A 59 -0.14 -5.82 -11.21
N VAL A 60 1.04 -6.18 -10.73
CA VAL A 60 2.34 -5.90 -11.35
C VAL A 60 2.79 -7.12 -12.13
N ASN A 61 3.23 -6.94 -13.37
CA ASN A 61 3.84 -7.99 -14.17
C ASN A 61 5.13 -7.48 -14.79
N ALA A 62 6.22 -7.57 -14.01
CA ALA A 62 7.53 -7.10 -14.45
C ALA A 62 8.15 -8.09 -15.46
N PRO A 63 9.07 -7.65 -16.33
CA PRO A 63 9.84 -8.56 -17.15
C PRO A 63 10.65 -9.54 -16.30
N GLU A 64 10.75 -10.79 -16.75
CA GLU A 64 11.62 -11.78 -16.12
C GLU A 64 13.10 -11.39 -16.31
N LEU A 65 14.02 -11.91 -15.50
CA LEU A 65 15.44 -11.50 -15.55
C LEU A 65 16.14 -11.72 -16.90
N GLY A 66 15.63 -12.64 -17.73
CA GLY A 66 16.16 -12.88 -19.08
C GLY A 66 15.59 -11.94 -20.14
N ASP A 67 14.51 -11.23 -19.83
CA ASP A 67 13.81 -10.37 -20.76
C ASP A 67 14.34 -8.93 -20.71
N PRO A 68 14.16 -8.15 -21.80
CA PRO A 68 14.52 -6.73 -21.80
C PRO A 68 13.86 -5.96 -20.64
N GLY A 69 14.66 -5.28 -19.82
CA GLY A 69 14.19 -4.52 -18.66
C GLY A 69 14.09 -5.32 -17.36
N GLY A 70 14.36 -6.62 -17.36
CA GLY A 70 14.22 -7.47 -16.16
C GLY A 70 15.20 -7.12 -15.03
N TYR A 71 16.43 -6.79 -15.37
CA TYR A 71 17.44 -6.38 -14.38
C TYR A 71 17.12 -5.00 -13.80
N GLU A 72 16.68 -4.08 -14.64
CA GLU A 72 16.29 -2.73 -14.24
C GLU A 72 15.06 -2.76 -13.34
N ALA A 73 14.06 -3.59 -13.65
CA ALA A 73 12.89 -3.78 -12.80
C ALA A 73 13.26 -4.38 -11.43
N LYS A 74 14.17 -5.36 -11.41
CA LYS A 74 14.71 -5.91 -10.17
C LYS A 74 15.46 -4.88 -9.34
N GLU A 75 16.30 -4.06 -9.97
CA GLU A 75 17.07 -3.00 -9.30
C GLU A 75 16.10 -1.99 -8.66
N ALA A 76 15.09 -1.55 -9.40
CA ALA A 76 14.06 -0.66 -8.88
C ALA A 76 13.34 -1.25 -7.66
N LEU A 77 12.91 -2.51 -7.70
CA LEU A 77 12.29 -3.16 -6.54
C LEU A 77 13.28 -3.31 -5.38
N THR A 78 14.54 -3.61 -5.67
CA THR A 78 15.62 -3.75 -4.67
C THR A 78 15.81 -2.46 -3.89
N ASP A 79 15.92 -1.32 -4.57
CA ASP A 79 16.08 0.00 -3.94
C ASP A 79 14.89 0.37 -3.06
N LEU A 80 13.68 -0.05 -3.48
CA LEU A 80 12.46 0.18 -2.74
C LEU A 80 12.36 -0.63 -1.46
N VAL A 81 12.73 -1.92 -1.46
CA VAL A 81 12.33 -2.83 -0.37
C VAL A 81 13.48 -3.57 0.34
N SER A 82 14.68 -3.67 -0.24
CA SER A 82 15.74 -4.53 0.30
C SER A 82 16.17 -4.12 1.70
N GLY A 83 16.18 -5.09 2.63
CA GLY A 83 16.56 -4.88 4.03
C GLY A 83 15.56 -4.07 4.86
N LYS A 84 14.42 -3.67 4.28
CA LYS A 84 13.39 -2.88 4.95
C LYS A 84 12.30 -3.78 5.55
N VAL A 85 11.59 -3.21 6.51
CA VAL A 85 10.31 -3.74 6.99
C VAL A 85 9.23 -3.26 6.01
N VAL A 86 8.46 -4.19 5.47
CA VAL A 86 7.32 -3.94 4.56
C VAL A 86 6.01 -4.29 5.27
N TYR A 87 4.97 -3.56 4.91
CA TYR A 87 3.59 -3.81 5.30
C TYR A 87 2.87 -4.40 4.09
N LEU A 88 2.27 -5.57 4.28
CA LEU A 88 1.65 -6.36 3.23
C LEU A 88 0.14 -6.38 3.47
N ASP A 89 -0.59 -5.92 2.46
CA ASP A 89 -2.03 -6.12 2.28
C ASP A 89 -2.20 -7.41 1.46
N VAL A 90 -2.75 -8.46 2.05
CA VAL A 90 -2.81 -9.81 1.44
C VAL A 90 -4.11 -9.95 0.66
N ASP A 91 -4.03 -10.39 -0.61
CA ASP A 91 -5.24 -10.51 -1.44
C ASP A 91 -6.28 -11.48 -0.85
N ASP A 92 -7.51 -10.99 -0.69
CA ASP A 92 -8.63 -11.74 -0.08
C ASP A 92 -9.03 -13.00 -0.85
N LYS A 93 -8.85 -13.00 -2.18
CA LYS A 93 -9.36 -14.07 -3.06
C LYS A 93 -8.29 -15.08 -3.40
N TYR A 94 -7.11 -14.61 -3.74
CA TYR A 94 -5.99 -15.41 -4.23
C TYR A 94 -4.76 -15.23 -3.34
N VAL A 95 -4.95 -15.34 -2.01
CA VAL A 95 -3.89 -15.29 -0.97
C VAL A 95 -2.59 -15.96 -1.41
N MET A 96 -2.68 -17.15 -2.00
CA MET A 96 -1.54 -17.87 -2.58
C MET A 96 -1.78 -18.14 -4.05
N ASP A 97 -0.77 -17.87 -4.87
CA ASP A 97 -0.80 -18.29 -6.28
C ASP A 97 -0.47 -19.77 -6.46
N LYS A 98 -0.57 -20.27 -7.70
CA LYS A 98 -0.29 -21.67 -8.05
C LYS A 98 1.17 -22.12 -7.76
N TYR A 99 2.08 -21.18 -7.54
CA TYR A 99 3.48 -21.44 -7.20
C TYR A 99 3.75 -21.35 -5.69
N ARG A 100 2.70 -21.16 -4.88
CA ARG A 100 2.77 -20.99 -3.42
C ARG A 100 3.54 -19.74 -3.01
N ARG A 101 3.33 -18.63 -3.72
CA ARG A 101 3.76 -17.29 -3.31
C ARG A 101 2.57 -16.55 -2.68
N LEU A 102 2.83 -15.80 -1.59
CA LEU A 102 1.84 -14.93 -0.97
C LEU A 102 1.59 -13.73 -1.91
N VAL A 103 0.33 -13.48 -2.26
CA VAL A 103 -0.05 -12.39 -3.17
C VAL A 103 -0.45 -11.17 -2.33
N CYS A 104 0.17 -10.02 -2.60
CA CYS A 104 -0.03 -8.80 -1.82
C CYS A 104 -0.21 -7.56 -2.71
N VAL A 105 -1.06 -6.62 -2.31
CA VAL A 105 -1.38 -5.37 -3.02
C VAL A 105 -0.50 -4.20 -2.57
#